data_AF-A0A349ZQ17-F1
#
_entry.id   AF-A0A349ZQ17-F1
#
_cell.length_a   1.000
_cell.length_b   1.000
_cell.length_c   1.000
_cell.angle_alpha   90.00
_cell.angle_beta   90.00
_cell.angle_gamma   90.00
#
_symmetry.space_group_name_H-M   'P 1'
#
loop_
_entity.id
_entity.type
_entity.pdbx_description
1 polymer ?
#
loop_
_entity_poly.entity_id
_entity_poly.type
_entity_poly.pdbx_seq_one_letter_code
_entity_poly.pdbx_strand_id
1 'polypeptide(L)'
;MYKFIIDEFSGDYEKAEVCIPCVQIVAEEMEDPEDNRVYGIFSVFNYNLNGDILECVSGGVYPGVIHVKKDLENGGYVFTKAEIVEDGTNYTESAKKIFGDHYDDFEKLSADDKAGEETRAQIIANYVAANDLKISAYQDYGWDPVTLPEENIDSFYSILD
;
A
#
# COMPACT_ATOMS: atom_id res chain seq x y z
N MET A 1 2.14 3.62 -9.55
CA MET A 1 1.93 2.50 -8.60
C MET A 1 0.71 2.73 -7.72
N TYR A 2 0.67 3.76 -6.87
CA TYR A 2 -0.46 4.00 -5.94
C TYR A 2 -1.84 4.21 -6.59
N LYS A 3 -1.96 5.04 -7.63
CA LYS A 3 -3.21 5.18 -8.41
C LYS A 3 -3.71 3.83 -8.93
N PHE A 4 -2.79 3.02 -9.46
CA PHE A 4 -3.10 1.68 -9.92
C PHE A 4 -3.58 0.76 -8.78
N ILE A 5 -2.91 0.78 -7.63
CA ILE A 5 -3.31 0.01 -6.44
C ILE A 5 -4.75 0.39 -6.03
N ILE A 6 -5.09 1.68 -6.05
CA ILE A 6 -6.45 2.13 -5.80
C ILE A 6 -7.40 1.58 -6.88
N ASP A 7 -7.11 1.81 -8.16
CA ASP A 7 -7.99 1.41 -9.26
C ASP A 7 -8.24 -0.11 -9.30
N GLU A 8 -7.22 -0.92 -8.98
CA GLU A 8 -7.29 -2.38 -9.04
C GLU A 8 -7.87 -3.00 -7.76
N PHE A 9 -7.50 -2.50 -6.58
CA PHE A 9 -7.81 -3.17 -5.31
C PHE A 9 -8.92 -2.50 -4.49
N SER A 10 -9.28 -1.24 -4.77
CA SER A 10 -10.32 -0.55 -3.98
C SER A 10 -11.76 -0.92 -4.41
N GLY A 11 -11.94 -1.51 -5.58
CA GLY A 11 -13.25 -1.65 -6.25
C GLY A 11 -14.29 -2.46 -5.48
N ASP A 12 -13.85 -3.42 -4.67
CA ASP A 12 -14.72 -4.29 -3.87
C ASP A 12 -15.05 -3.73 -2.47
N TYR A 13 -14.47 -2.58 -2.10
CA TYR A 13 -14.67 -1.96 -0.81
C TYR A 13 -15.68 -0.81 -0.84
N GLU A 14 -16.34 -0.58 0.29
CA GLU A 14 -17.19 0.59 0.47
C GLU A 14 -16.36 1.87 0.27
N LYS A 15 -16.77 2.70 -0.69
CA LYS A 15 -16.11 3.97 -0.97
C LYS A 15 -16.29 4.92 0.20
N ALA A 16 -15.22 5.64 0.51
CA ALA A 16 -15.20 6.70 1.51
C ALA A 16 -14.75 8.02 0.89
N GLU A 17 -14.52 9.03 1.73
CA GLU A 17 -14.07 10.35 1.28
C GLU A 17 -12.64 10.34 0.76
N VAL A 18 -11.75 9.53 1.35
CA VAL A 18 -10.38 9.34 0.87
C VAL A 18 -10.01 7.86 0.80
N CYS A 19 -9.18 7.50 -0.18
CA CYS A 19 -8.64 6.16 -0.35
C CYS A 19 -7.11 6.26 -0.38
N ILE A 20 -6.45 5.70 0.64
CA ILE A 20 -5.00 5.79 0.82
C ILE A 20 -4.39 4.40 0.65
N PRO A 21 -3.56 4.17 -0.38
CA PRO A 21 -2.80 2.94 -0.51
C PRO A 21 -1.57 2.98 0.40
N CYS A 22 -1.37 1.91 1.18
CA CYS A 22 -0.24 1.74 2.07
C CYS A 22 0.60 0.55 1.61
N VAL A 23 1.84 0.82 1.20
CA VAL A 23 2.70 -0.18 0.56
C VAL A 23 3.93 -0.44 1.41
N GLN A 24 4.21 -1.72 1.63
CA GLN A 24 5.45 -2.18 2.23
C GLN A 24 6.20 -3.00 1.19
N ILE A 25 7.42 -2.59 0.83
CA ILE A 25 8.22 -3.22 -0.21
C ILE A 25 9.08 -4.31 0.43
N VAL A 26 8.99 -5.52 -0.12
CA VAL A 26 9.85 -6.66 0.24
C VAL A 26 11.11 -6.64 -0.61
N ALA A 27 10.95 -6.52 -1.93
CA ALA A 27 12.07 -6.51 -2.88
C ALA A 27 11.69 -5.83 -4.20
N GLU A 28 12.70 -5.34 -4.92
CA GLU A 28 12.55 -4.76 -6.26
C GLU A 28 13.58 -5.38 -7.22
N GLU A 29 13.10 -5.89 -8.35
CA GLU A 29 13.90 -6.46 -9.42
C GLU A 29 13.71 -5.60 -10.68
N MET A 30 14.61 -4.62 -10.88
CA MET A 30 14.44 -3.53 -11.86
C MET A 30 15.38 -3.61 -13.08
N GLU A 31 15.87 -4.82 -13.36
CA GLU A 31 16.89 -5.07 -14.39
C GLU A 31 16.29 -5.34 -15.78
N ASP A 32 15.09 -5.94 -15.86
CA ASP A 32 14.41 -6.23 -17.13
C ASP A 32 13.51 -5.05 -17.54
N PRO A 33 13.83 -4.29 -18.60
CA PRO A 33 13.02 -3.15 -19.02
C PRO A 33 11.58 -3.53 -19.41
N GLU A 34 11.30 -4.79 -19.76
CA GLU A 34 9.98 -5.27 -20.18
C GLU A 34 9.18 -5.90 -19.03
N ASP A 35 9.84 -6.40 -17.97
CA ASP A 35 9.21 -7.09 -16.83
C ASP A 35 9.95 -6.83 -15.51
N ASN A 36 9.94 -5.58 -15.03
CA ASN A 36 10.45 -5.26 -13.70
C ASN A 36 9.41 -5.71 -12.65
N ARG A 37 9.88 -6.14 -11.48
CA ARG A 37 9.02 -6.72 -10.45
C ARG A 37 9.20 -6.00 -9.13
N VAL A 38 8.08 -5.68 -8.49
CA VAL A 38 8.01 -5.07 -7.18
C VAL A 38 7.24 -6.02 -6.28
N TYR A 39 7.94 -6.67 -5.35
CA TYR A 39 7.35 -7.59 -4.37
C TYR A 39 6.99 -6.81 -3.12
N GLY A 40 5.79 -7.02 -2.58
CA GLY A 40 5.36 -6.24 -1.44
C GLY A 40 4.01 -6.63 -0.88
N ILE A 41 3.64 -5.91 0.17
CA ILE A 41 2.32 -5.92 0.79
C ILE A 41 1.61 -4.65 0.34
N PHE A 42 0.63 -4.78 -0.57
CA PHE A 42 -0.09 -3.66 -1.16
C PHE A 42 -1.44 -3.51 -0.47
N SER A 43 -1.52 -2.64 0.54
CA SER A 43 -2.78 -2.40 1.25
C SER A 43 -3.51 -1.20 0.69
N VAL A 44 -4.84 -1.20 0.77
CA VAL A 44 -5.69 -0.07 0.43
C VAL A 44 -6.69 0.15 1.55
N PHE A 45 -6.81 1.38 2.01
CA PHE A 45 -7.70 1.74 3.10
C PHE A 45 -8.54 2.97 2.73
N ASN A 46 -9.84 2.87 2.95
CA ASN A 46 -10.80 3.94 2.73
C ASN A 46 -11.14 4.58 4.08
N TYR A 47 -11.11 5.92 4.11
CA TYR A 47 -11.38 6.68 5.33
C TYR A 47 -12.44 7.76 5.12
N ASN A 48 -13.26 7.95 6.15
CA ASN A 48 -14.08 9.15 6.30
C ASN A 48 -13.31 10.21 7.08
N LEU A 49 -13.57 11.47 6.76
CA LEU A 49 -13.03 12.63 7.44
C LEU A 49 -13.94 13.00 8.61
N ASN A 50 -13.56 12.62 9.83
CA ASN A 50 -14.30 12.96 11.04
C ASN A 50 -13.50 13.94 11.92
N GLY A 51 -13.69 15.24 11.67
CA GLY A 51 -12.96 16.28 12.40
C GLY A 51 -11.46 16.23 12.09
N ASP A 52 -10.64 15.95 13.09
CA ASP A 52 -9.19 15.76 12.95
C ASP A 52 -8.77 14.28 12.89
N ILE A 53 -9.72 13.35 12.75
CA ILE A 53 -9.48 11.90 12.69
C ILE A 53 -9.91 11.34 11.32
N LEU A 54 -9.04 10.52 10.73
CA LEU A 54 -9.38 9.65 9.59
C LEU A 54 -9.95 8.33 10.11
N GLU A 55 -11.24 8.11 9.96
CA GLU A 55 -11.91 6.87 10.37
C GLU A 55 -11.87 5.84 9.26
N CYS A 56 -11.14 4.73 9.47
CA CYS A 56 -11.06 3.63 8.52
C CYS A 56 -12.39 2.88 8.48
N VAL A 57 -13.02 2.84 7.30
CA VAL A 57 -14.32 2.19 7.11
C VAL A 57 -14.24 0.89 6.33
N SER A 58 -13.23 0.77 5.47
CA SER A 58 -13.03 -0.43 4.66
C SER A 58 -11.60 -0.47 4.12
N GLY A 59 -11.16 -1.65 3.70
CA GLY A 59 -9.84 -1.82 3.13
C GLY A 59 -9.43 -3.28 3.07
N GLY A 60 -8.27 -3.51 2.48
CA GLY A 60 -7.71 -4.84 2.32
C GLY A 60 -6.22 -4.82 2.14
N VAL A 61 -5.64 -6.00 2.32
CA VAL A 61 -4.20 -6.26 2.24
C VAL A 61 -3.98 -7.24 1.11
N TYR A 62 -3.17 -6.86 0.14
CA TYR A 62 -2.90 -7.65 -1.06
C TYR A 62 -1.39 -7.92 -1.17
N PRO A 63 -0.87 -8.94 -0.48
CA PRO A 63 0.51 -9.34 -0.68
C PRO A 63 0.70 -9.92 -2.08
N GLY A 64 1.82 -9.62 -2.72
CA GLY A 64 2.15 -10.21 -4.00
C GLY A 64 3.28 -9.51 -4.74
N VAL A 65 3.21 -9.59 -6.06
CA VAL A 65 4.15 -8.92 -6.97
C VAL A 65 3.41 -8.09 -8.00
N ILE A 66 3.85 -6.84 -8.16
CA ILE A 66 3.42 -5.93 -9.22
C ILE A 66 4.49 -5.94 -10.30
N HIS A 67 4.08 -6.23 -11.53
CA HIS A 67 4.92 -6.18 -12.71
C HIS A 67 4.78 -4.82 -13.40
N VAL A 68 5.92 -4.23 -13.74
CA VAL A 68 5.99 -2.95 -14.44
C VAL A 68 7.00 -2.97 -15.57
N LYS A 69 6.63 -2.36 -16.69
CA LYS A 69 7.48 -2.13 -17.85
C LYS A 69 8.00 -0.70 -17.83
N LYS A 70 9.26 -0.46 -18.23
CA LYS A 70 9.78 0.91 -18.41
C LYS A 70 9.08 1.59 -19.59
N ASP A 71 8.57 2.79 -19.38
CA ASP A 71 8.12 3.64 -20.48
C ASP A 71 9.34 4.33 -21.09
N LEU A 72 9.83 3.78 -22.20
CA LEU A 72 11.00 4.31 -22.89
C LEU A 72 10.70 5.61 -23.67
N GLU A 73 9.42 5.93 -23.91
CA GLU A 73 9.01 7.11 -24.68
C GLU A 73 8.76 8.32 -23.79
N ASN A 74 8.10 8.12 -22.64
CA ASN A 74 7.74 9.21 -21.71
C ASN A 74 8.57 9.21 -20.41
N GLY A 75 9.40 8.19 -20.20
CA GLY A 75 10.10 7.95 -18.94
C GLY A 75 9.16 7.36 -17.87
N GLY A 76 9.74 6.66 -16.89
CA GLY A 76 9.00 6.05 -15.79
C GLY A 76 8.59 4.60 -16.04
N TYR A 77 7.51 4.16 -15.40
CA TYR A 77 7.05 2.77 -15.39
C TYR A 77 5.56 2.65 -15.64
N VAL A 78 5.17 1.70 -16.48
CA VAL A 78 3.79 1.33 -16.81
C VAL A 78 3.49 -0.01 -16.18
N PHE A 79 2.36 -0.07 -15.46
CA PHE A 79 1.87 -1.31 -14.88
C PHE A 79 1.46 -2.31 -15.97
N THR A 80 1.78 -3.59 -15.78
CA THR A 80 1.41 -4.66 -16.72
C THR A 80 0.50 -5.71 -16.11
N LYS A 81 0.83 -6.23 -14.92
CA LYS A 81 0.03 -7.23 -14.20
C LYS A 81 0.39 -7.29 -12.72
N ALA A 82 -0.51 -7.86 -11.92
CA ALA A 82 -0.27 -8.18 -10.52
C ALA A 82 -0.54 -9.67 -10.29
N GLU A 83 0.31 -10.32 -9.50
CA GLU A 83 0.07 -11.67 -8.99
C GLU A 83 -0.06 -11.57 -7.47
N ILE A 84 -1.26 -11.84 -6.96
CA ILE A 84 -1.61 -11.65 -5.55
C ILE A 84 -1.72 -13.00 -4.86
N VAL A 85 -1.28 -13.04 -3.61
CA VAL A 85 -1.38 -14.20 -2.72
C VAL A 85 -2.86 -14.56 -2.52
N GLU A 86 -3.17 -15.85 -2.64
CA GLU A 86 -4.53 -16.35 -2.45
C GLU A 86 -4.90 -16.39 -0.96
N ASP A 87 -6.19 -16.35 -0.64
CA ASP A 87 -6.65 -16.43 0.74
C ASP A 87 -6.88 -17.87 1.24
N GLY A 88 -7.05 -18.01 2.55
CA GLY A 88 -7.49 -19.24 3.19
C GLY A 88 -6.47 -20.37 3.11
N THR A 89 -6.91 -21.56 2.70
CA THR A 89 -6.04 -22.75 2.67
C THR A 89 -4.93 -22.67 1.63
N ASN A 90 -5.06 -21.78 0.65
CA ASN A 90 -4.10 -21.63 -0.44
C ASN A 90 -3.05 -20.53 -0.17
N TYR A 91 -3.16 -19.83 0.96
CA TYR A 91 -2.29 -18.70 1.29
C TYR A 91 -0.82 -19.05 1.28
N THR A 92 -0.40 -20.05 2.05
CA THR A 92 1.02 -20.39 2.17
C THR A 92 1.60 -20.91 0.85
N GLU A 93 0.85 -21.71 0.09
CA GLU A 93 1.34 -22.26 -1.17
C GLU A 93 1.49 -21.18 -2.25
N SER A 94 0.50 -20.27 -2.37
CA SER A 94 0.56 -19.16 -3.32
C SER A 94 1.60 -18.12 -2.94
N ALA A 95 1.75 -17.80 -1.64
CA ALA A 95 2.81 -16.91 -1.15
C ALA A 95 4.21 -17.42 -1.49
N LYS A 96 4.49 -18.70 -1.23
CA LYS A 96 5.79 -19.31 -1.61
C LYS A 96 6.04 -19.29 -3.10
N LYS A 97 4.99 -19.52 -3.90
CA LYS A 97 5.09 -19.50 -5.37
C LYS A 97 5.37 -18.10 -5.90
N ILE A 98 4.70 -17.08 -5.35
CA ILE A 98 4.80 -15.70 -5.82
C ILE A 98 6.10 -15.05 -5.35
N PHE A 99 6.42 -15.15 -4.07
CA PHE A 99 7.60 -14.50 -3.49
C PHE A 99 8.89 -15.27 -3.74
N GLY A 100 8.84 -16.59 -3.97
CA GLY A 100 10.01 -17.40 -4.31
C GLY A 100 11.16 -17.20 -3.32
N ASP A 101 12.30 -16.72 -3.81
CA ASP A 101 13.49 -16.46 -3.00
C ASP A 101 13.28 -15.35 -1.95
N HIS A 102 12.29 -14.48 -2.13
CA HIS A 102 11.92 -13.40 -1.21
C HIS A 102 10.89 -13.83 -0.15
N TYR A 103 10.46 -15.09 -0.13
CA TYR A 103 9.39 -15.57 0.77
C TYR A 103 9.74 -15.39 2.26
N ASP A 104 10.98 -15.68 2.66
CA ASP A 104 11.41 -15.54 4.06
C ASP A 104 11.42 -14.09 4.53
N ASP A 105 11.70 -13.14 3.64
CA ASP A 105 11.67 -11.70 3.96
C ASP A 105 10.23 -11.17 3.98
N PHE A 106 9.39 -11.66 3.07
CA PHE A 106 7.95 -11.44 3.12
C PHE A 106 7.32 -11.93 4.44
N GLU A 107 7.64 -13.14 4.90
CA GLU A 107 7.11 -13.69 6.15
C GLU A 107 7.56 -12.86 7.37
N LYS A 108 8.82 -12.43 7.40
CA LYS A 108 9.32 -11.55 8.48
C LYS A 108 8.57 -10.22 8.51
N LEU A 109 8.40 -9.59 7.34
CA LEU A 109 7.71 -8.31 7.23
C LEU A 109 6.23 -8.44 7.60
N SER A 110 5.57 -9.50 7.13
CA SER A 110 4.15 -9.77 7.42
C SER A 110 3.89 -10.11 8.88
N ALA A 111 4.88 -10.62 9.61
CA ALA A 111 4.77 -10.93 11.03
C ALA A 111 5.07 -9.73 11.95
N ASP A 112 5.54 -8.60 11.40
CA ASP A 112 5.85 -7.39 12.17
C ASP A 112 4.72 -6.36 12.08
N ASP A 113 3.61 -6.66 12.77
CA ASP A 113 2.43 -5.79 12.84
C ASP A 113 2.79 -4.35 13.25
N LYS A 114 3.78 -4.20 14.15
CA LYS A 114 4.20 -2.90 14.64
C LYS A 114 4.87 -2.09 13.53
N ALA A 115 5.82 -2.67 12.81
CA ALA A 115 6.47 -1.99 11.69
C ALA A 115 5.48 -1.67 10.57
N GLY A 116 4.52 -2.56 10.33
CA GLY A 116 3.42 -2.31 9.39
C GLY A 116 2.57 -1.10 9.77
N GLU A 117 2.14 -1.01 11.02
CA GLU A 117 1.35 0.11 11.53
C GLU A 117 2.15 1.43 11.58
N GLU A 118 3.44 1.39 11.91
CA GLU A 118 4.33 2.57 11.82
C GLU A 118 4.46 3.06 10.38
N THR A 119 4.61 2.14 9.42
CA THR A 119 4.66 2.46 7.99
C THR A 119 3.34 3.07 7.52
N ARG A 120 2.20 2.47 7.90
CA ARG A 120 0.86 3.00 7.58
C ARG A 120 0.67 4.41 8.14
N ALA A 121 1.00 4.62 9.42
CA ALA A 121 0.89 5.94 10.06
C ALA A 121 1.74 6.99 9.33
N GLN A 122 2.97 6.65 8.94
CA GLN A 122 3.84 7.57 8.21
C GLN A 122 3.30 7.91 6.81
N ILE A 123 2.76 6.91 6.09
CA ILE A 123 2.13 7.12 4.78
C ILE A 123 0.92 8.05 4.90
N ILE A 124 0.08 7.85 5.91
CA ILE A 124 -1.08 8.71 6.16
C ILE A 124 -0.64 10.13 6.51
N ALA A 125 0.37 10.30 7.36
CA ALA A 125 0.92 11.62 7.69
C ALA A 125 1.41 12.37 6.44
N ASN A 126 2.12 11.68 5.55
CA ASN A 126 2.61 12.25 4.29
C ASN A 126 1.46 12.61 3.34
N TYR A 127 0.41 11.77 3.26
CA TYR A 127 -0.80 12.05 2.48
C TYR A 127 -1.54 13.28 3.02
N VAL A 128 -1.73 13.36 4.34
CA VAL A 128 -2.39 14.49 5.02
C VAL A 128 -1.65 15.80 4.74
N ALA A 129 -0.32 15.80 4.89
CA ALA A 129 0.52 16.96 4.60
C ALA A 129 0.47 17.37 3.12
N ALA A 130 0.54 16.40 2.20
CA ALA A 130 0.48 16.62 0.77
C ALA A 130 -0.84 17.25 0.29
N ASN A 131 -1.95 16.93 0.97
CA ASN A 131 -3.30 17.37 0.60
C ASN A 131 -3.84 18.51 1.46
N ASP A 132 -2.99 19.13 2.30
CA ASP A 132 -3.35 20.21 3.23
C ASP A 132 -4.56 19.87 4.14
N LEU A 133 -4.63 18.59 4.56
CA LEU A 133 -5.69 18.09 5.43
C LEU A 133 -5.36 18.40 6.90
N LYS A 134 -6.38 18.76 7.68
CA LYS A 134 -6.24 19.07 9.12
C LYS A 134 -6.49 17.84 9.99
N ILE A 135 -5.74 16.77 9.72
CA ILE A 135 -5.86 15.49 10.41
C ILE A 135 -4.68 15.30 11.35
N SER A 136 -4.94 14.83 12.57
CA SER A 136 -3.94 14.56 13.61
C SER A 136 -3.81 13.07 13.95
N ALA A 137 -4.79 12.26 13.56
CA ALA A 137 -4.85 10.83 13.87
C ALA A 137 -5.64 10.04 12.81
N TYR A 138 -5.45 8.72 12.78
CA TYR A 138 -6.36 7.79 12.12
C TYR A 138 -6.89 6.77 13.12
N GLN A 139 -8.00 6.11 12.79
CA GLN A 139 -8.64 5.18 13.70
C GLN A 139 -9.25 4.00 12.94
N ASP A 140 -8.99 2.79 13.40
CA ASP A 140 -9.70 1.59 12.98
C ASP A 140 -10.93 1.32 13.84
N TYR A 141 -11.97 0.74 13.26
CA TYR A 141 -13.23 0.48 13.97
C TYR A 141 -13.00 -0.35 15.25
N GLY A 142 -13.43 0.21 16.39
CA GLY A 142 -13.34 -0.44 17.70
C GLY A 142 -11.98 -0.30 18.40
N TRP A 143 -11.02 0.43 17.82
CA TRP A 143 -9.72 0.72 18.41
C TRP A 143 -9.56 2.19 18.80
N ASP A 144 -8.62 2.48 19.67
CA ASP A 144 -8.25 3.86 20.01
C ASP A 144 -7.58 4.54 18.80
N PRO A 145 -7.79 5.86 18.60
CA PRO A 145 -7.10 6.60 17.54
C PRO A 145 -5.57 6.55 17.69
N VAL A 146 -4.89 6.41 16.57
CA VAL A 146 -3.43 6.43 16.46
C VAL A 146 -2.98 7.80 15.98
N THR A 147 -2.21 8.51 16.81
CA THR A 147 -1.64 9.82 16.45
C THR A 147 -0.66 9.67 15.28
N LEU A 148 -0.79 10.56 14.30
CA LEU A 148 0.12 10.62 13.17
C LEU A 148 1.49 11.14 13.61
N PRO A 149 2.59 10.55 13.11
CA PRO A 149 3.92 11.10 13.30
C PRO A 149 4.07 12.43 12.53
N GLU A 150 5.18 13.13 12.75
CA GLU A 150 5.59 14.23 11.87
C GLU A 150 5.77 13.70 10.44
N GLU A 151 5.33 14.48 9.46
CA GLU A 151 5.50 14.12 8.06
C GLU A 151 6.99 14.04 7.72
N ASN A 152 7.36 13.00 6.98
CA ASN A 152 8.71 12.86 6.44
C ASN A 152 8.61 12.86 4.93
N ILE A 153 8.11 13.97 4.37
CA ILE A 153 7.72 14.09 2.96
C ILE A 153 8.82 13.55 2.05
N ASP A 154 8.69 12.28 1.70
CA ASP A 154 9.21 11.76 0.45
C ASP A 154 8.31 12.35 -0.62
N SER A 155 8.90 12.92 -1.68
CA SER A 155 8.26 13.88 -2.60
C SER A 155 7.12 13.30 -3.48
N PHE A 156 6.57 12.15 -3.09
CA PHE A 156 5.77 11.25 -3.90
C PHE A 156 4.27 11.30 -3.58
N TYR A 157 3.90 11.64 -2.34
CA TYR A 157 2.48 11.75 -1.93
C TYR A 157 1.84 13.08 -2.33
N SER A 158 2.64 14.09 -2.72
CA SER A 158 2.17 15.39 -3.24
C SER A 158 1.62 15.35 -4.67
N ILE A 159 1.39 14.16 -5.24
CA ILE A 159 1.03 13.97 -6.65
C ILE A 159 -0.22 13.09 -6.82
N LEU A 160 -0.96 12.81 -5.74
CA LEU A 160 -2.16 11.95 -5.74
C LEU A 160 -3.47 12.72 -6.01
N ASP A 161 -3.41 13.79 -6.82
CA ASP A 161 -4.58 14.50 -7.36
C ASP A 161 -5.26 13.75 -8.51
#